data_AF-A0A7S2TL36-F1
#
_entry.id   AF-A0A7S2TL36-F1
#
_cell.length_a   1.000
_cell.length_b   1.000
_cell.length_c   1.000
_cell.angle_alpha   90.00
_cell.angle_beta   90.00
_cell.angle_gamma   90.00
#
_symmetry.space_group_name_H-M   'P 1'
#
loop_
_entity.id
_entity.type
_entity.pdbx_description
1 polymer ?
#
loop_
_entity_poly.entity_id
_entity_poly.type
_entity_poly.pdbx_seq_one_letter_code
_entity_poly.pdbx_strand_id
1 'polypeptide(L)'
;GALDLGESCLEAAMREVREETGIELDDTFETLLGLGYQQPCSRDGLINDHFMYFIVKAKSKTVNLDETELQGSRWFNVKESVETFRKFKSDWETKKSSEPLPTRMAFGKDRKEWVGTMELLAMERFVEKLARPVMLMRNAKRQRRSIVF
;
A
#
# COMPACT_ATOMS: atom_id res chain seq x y z
N GLY A 1 -4.12 -9.18 -1.81
CA GLY A 1 -3.82 -10.10 -2.93
C GLY A 1 -3.80 -9.50 -4.34
N ALA A 2 -4.13 -10.37 -5.29
CA ALA A 2 -4.02 -10.16 -6.73
C ALA A 2 -5.31 -9.58 -7.33
N LEU A 3 -5.26 -9.16 -8.60
CA LEU A 3 -6.45 -8.71 -9.33
C LEU A 3 -7.18 -9.89 -9.97
N ASP A 4 -8.49 -9.95 -9.76
CA ASP A 4 -9.36 -10.84 -10.51
C ASP A 4 -9.77 -10.25 -11.87
N LEU A 5 -10.18 -11.13 -12.80
CA LEU A 5 -10.61 -10.71 -14.13
C LEU A 5 -11.84 -9.80 -14.05
N GLY A 6 -11.70 -8.59 -14.59
CA GLY A 6 -12.75 -7.57 -14.62
C GLY A 6 -12.80 -6.67 -13.39
N GLU A 7 -11.95 -6.92 -12.39
CA GLU A 7 -11.83 -6.13 -11.17
C GLU A 7 -10.86 -4.95 -11.36
N SER A 8 -11.18 -3.79 -10.78
CA SER A 8 -10.23 -2.67 -10.68
C SER A 8 -9.27 -2.86 -9.50
N CYS A 9 -8.10 -2.20 -9.53
CA CYS A 9 -7.14 -2.31 -8.43
C CYS A 9 -7.70 -1.86 -7.07
N LEU A 10 -8.63 -0.89 -7.07
CA LEU A 10 -9.29 -0.44 -5.85
C LEU A 10 -10.27 -1.50 -5.34
N GLU A 11 -11.10 -2.08 -6.21
CA GLU A 11 -12.04 -3.16 -5.83
C GLU A 11 -11.29 -4.35 -5.24
N ALA A 12 -10.20 -4.78 -5.89
CA ALA A 12 -9.32 -5.83 -5.39
C ALA A 12 -8.81 -5.49 -3.99
N ALA A 13 -8.24 -4.29 -3.80
CA ALA A 13 -7.74 -3.89 -2.49
C ALA A 13 -8.83 -3.87 -1.39
N MET A 14 -10.05 -3.45 -1.71
CA MET A 14 -11.15 -3.44 -0.73
C MET A 14 -11.63 -4.87 -0.40
N ARG A 15 -11.73 -5.73 -1.41
CA ARG A 15 -12.09 -7.15 -1.26
C ARG A 15 -11.07 -7.88 -0.39
N GLU A 16 -9.79 -7.76 -0.73
CA GLU A 16 -8.68 -8.43 -0.07
C GLU A 16 -8.56 -8.00 1.41
N VAL A 17 -8.72 -6.70 1.73
CA VAL A 17 -8.75 -6.26 3.14
C VAL A 17 -9.88 -6.95 3.90
N ARG A 18 -11.05 -7.13 3.30
CA ARG A 18 -12.17 -7.81 3.95
C ARG A 18 -11.94 -9.31 4.09
N GLU A 19 -11.44 -9.97 3.05
CA GLU A 19 -11.22 -11.42 3.03
C GLU A 19 -10.09 -11.82 3.98
N GLU A 20 -8.93 -11.17 3.87
CA GLU A 20 -7.72 -11.54 4.63
C GLU A 20 -7.81 -11.12 6.11
N THR A 21 -8.53 -10.02 6.43
CA THR A 21 -8.47 -9.40 7.77
C THR A 21 -9.82 -9.28 8.47
N GLY A 22 -10.93 -9.50 7.77
CA GLY A 22 -12.28 -9.31 8.31
C GLY A 22 -12.63 -7.86 8.69
N ILE A 23 -11.77 -6.88 8.35
CA ILE A 23 -11.96 -5.49 8.73
C ILE A 23 -13.05 -4.84 7.87
N GLU A 24 -13.98 -4.17 8.54
CA GLU A 24 -14.90 -3.25 7.87
C GLU A 24 -14.27 -1.88 7.65
N LEU A 25 -14.41 -1.35 6.43
CA LEU A 25 -13.89 -0.05 6.04
C LEU A 25 -14.92 1.06 6.24
N ASP A 26 -14.42 2.24 6.64
CA ASP A 26 -15.17 3.48 6.81
C ASP A 26 -15.40 4.12 5.44
N ASP A 27 -16.65 4.08 4.97
CA ASP A 27 -17.09 4.58 3.66
C ASP A 27 -17.18 6.13 3.61
N THR A 28 -17.10 6.79 4.77
CA THR A 28 -17.01 8.25 4.85
C THR A 28 -15.59 8.77 4.64
N PHE A 29 -14.60 7.88 4.75
CA PHE A 29 -13.21 8.21 4.47
C PHE A 29 -12.91 8.02 2.98
N GLU A 30 -12.47 9.10 2.32
CA GLU A 30 -12.06 9.03 0.92
C GLU A 30 -10.78 8.20 0.78
N THR A 31 -10.86 7.08 0.05
CA THR A 31 -9.69 6.23 -0.22
C THR A 31 -8.61 7.02 -0.97
N LEU A 32 -7.38 6.90 -0.51
CA LEU A 32 -6.24 7.58 -1.10
C LEU A 32 -5.31 6.57 -1.80
N LEU A 33 -4.76 6.95 -2.94
CA LEU A 33 -3.60 6.30 -3.53
C LEU A 33 -2.34 6.80 -2.83
N GLY A 34 -1.70 5.90 -2.09
CA GLY A 34 -0.45 6.17 -1.37
C GLY A 34 0.73 6.16 -2.34
N LEU A 35 0.95 5.04 -3.02
CA LEU A 35 2.11 4.81 -3.86
C LEU A 35 1.78 3.77 -4.95
N GLY A 36 2.36 3.93 -6.13
CA GLY A 36 2.43 2.86 -7.13
C GLY A 36 3.89 2.52 -7.41
N TYR A 37 4.19 1.25 -7.62
CA TYR A 37 5.53 0.84 -8.04
C TYR A 37 5.48 -0.39 -8.93
N GLN A 38 6.55 -0.59 -9.69
CA GLN A 38 6.72 -1.74 -10.55
C GLN A 38 7.94 -2.54 -10.10
N GLN A 39 7.78 -3.86 -10.03
CA GLN A 39 8.88 -4.80 -9.89
C GLN A 39 9.15 -5.42 -11.27
N PRO A 40 10.19 -4.95 -11.99
CA PRO A 40 10.49 -5.47 -13.31
C PRO A 40 10.95 -6.93 -13.24
N CYS A 41 10.63 -7.72 -14.27
CA CYS A 41 11.10 -9.09 -14.42
C CYS A 41 10.78 -10.01 -13.24
N SER A 42 9.70 -9.72 -12.50
CA SER A 42 9.27 -10.43 -11.30
C SER A 42 8.94 -11.90 -11.54
N ARG A 43 8.35 -12.23 -12.70
CA ARG A 43 8.04 -13.63 -13.07
C ARG A 43 8.80 -14.03 -14.32
N ASP A 44 9.56 -15.12 -14.20
CA ASP A 44 10.37 -15.75 -15.25
C ASP A 44 11.33 -14.79 -15.99
N GLY A 45 11.68 -13.66 -15.37
CA GLY A 45 12.51 -12.63 -16.00
C GLY A 45 11.80 -11.79 -17.07
N LEU A 46 10.50 -12.00 -17.31
CA LEU A 46 9.77 -11.44 -18.45
C LEU A 46 8.54 -10.62 -18.06
N ILE A 47 7.92 -10.95 -16.92
CA ILE A 47 6.68 -10.30 -16.49
C ILE A 47 6.98 -9.35 -15.35
N ASN A 48 6.51 -8.11 -15.50
CA ASN A 48 6.59 -7.09 -14.46
C ASN A 48 5.38 -7.23 -13.54
N ASP A 49 5.59 -7.20 -12.23
CA ASP A 49 4.48 -7.01 -11.30
C ASP A 49 4.28 -5.50 -11.08
N HIS A 50 3.03 -5.06 -11.06
CA HIS A 50 2.66 -3.67 -10.81
C HIS A 50 1.81 -3.61 -9.54
N PHE A 51 2.26 -2.82 -8.58
CA PHE A 51 1.66 -2.72 -7.26
C PHE A 51 1.09 -1.32 -7.04
N MET A 52 -0.04 -1.25 -6.35
CA MET A 52 -0.64 -0.01 -5.89
C MET A 52 -0.99 -0.15 -4.40
N TYR A 53 -0.55 0.81 -3.61
CA TYR A 53 -0.91 0.93 -2.20
C TYR A 53 -2.07 1.90 -2.04
N PHE A 54 -3.16 1.40 -1.49
CA PHE A 54 -4.30 2.21 -1.11
C PHE A 54 -4.28 2.46 0.40
N ILE A 55 -4.64 3.67 0.80
CA ILE A 55 -4.83 4.05 2.19
C ILE A 55 -6.33 4.13 2.43
N VAL A 56 -6.79 3.30 3.35
CA VAL A 56 -8.18 3.20 3.79
C VAL A 56 -8.25 3.40 5.29
N LYS A 57 -9.47 3.60 5.80
CA LYS A 57 -9.71 3.73 7.22
C LYS A 57 -10.60 2.58 7.67
N ALA A 58 -10.15 1.85 8.69
CA ALA A 58 -10.96 0.84 9.34
C ALA A 58 -12.01 1.49 10.27
N LYS A 59 -13.21 0.90 10.36
CA LYS A 59 -14.24 1.30 11.33
C LYS A 59 -13.88 0.89 12.76
N SER A 60 -13.10 -0.17 12.92
CA SER A 60 -12.68 -0.70 14.22
C SER A 60 -11.23 -1.19 14.18
N LYS A 61 -10.69 -1.52 15.37
CA LYS A 61 -9.37 -2.15 15.50
C LYS A 61 -9.43 -3.68 15.56
N THR A 62 -10.63 -4.25 15.53
CA THR A 62 -10.82 -5.71 15.58
C THR A 62 -10.43 -6.30 14.24
N VAL A 63 -9.59 -7.33 14.28
CA VAL A 63 -9.08 -8.04 13.11
C VAL A 63 -9.42 -9.51 13.25
N ASN A 64 -10.06 -10.08 12.25
CA ASN A 64 -10.37 -11.51 12.16
C ASN A 64 -9.57 -12.06 10.98
N LEU A 65 -8.37 -12.57 11.27
CA LEU A 65 -7.45 -12.99 10.23
C LEU A 65 -7.90 -14.28 9.56
N ASP A 66 -7.71 -14.37 8.25
CA ASP A 66 -7.61 -15.65 7.58
C ASP A 66 -6.24 -16.28 7.91
N GLU A 67 -6.25 -17.24 8.82
CA GLU A 67 -5.05 -17.93 9.28
C GLU A 67 -4.37 -18.78 8.19
N THR A 68 -5.05 -19.03 7.06
CA THR A 68 -4.44 -19.75 5.93
C THR A 68 -3.49 -18.86 5.13
N GLU A 69 -3.70 -17.55 5.15
CA GLU A 69 -2.88 -16.57 4.41
C GLU A 69 -1.99 -15.73 5.35
N LEU A 70 -2.49 -15.38 6.54
CA LEU A 70 -1.81 -14.47 7.47
C LEU A 70 -1.45 -15.16 8.78
N GLN A 71 -0.17 -15.05 9.17
CA GLN A 71 0.35 -15.60 10.43
C GLN A 71 0.08 -14.72 11.65
N GLY A 72 -0.35 -13.48 11.46
CA GLY A 72 -0.61 -12.54 12.54
C GLY A 72 -0.79 -11.10 12.07
N SER A 73 -1.25 -10.24 12.97
CA SER A 73 -1.43 -8.80 12.70
C SER A 73 -1.05 -7.94 13.90
N ARG A 74 -0.75 -6.68 13.62
CA ARG A 74 -0.43 -5.68 14.63
C ARG A 74 -0.76 -4.28 14.14
N TRP A 75 -1.26 -3.45 15.05
CA TRP A 75 -1.44 -2.02 14.83
C TRP A 75 -0.17 -1.26 15.18
N PHE A 76 0.22 -0.34 14.30
CA PHE A 76 1.36 0.57 14.49
C PHE A 76 0.90 2.02 14.53
N ASN A 77 1.61 2.87 15.28
CA ASN A 77 1.44 4.31 15.19
C ASN A 77 2.13 4.83 13.92
N VAL A 78 1.34 5.25 12.94
CA VAL A 78 1.85 5.70 11.63
C VAL A 78 2.90 6.81 11.74
N LYS A 79 2.72 7.78 12.64
CA LYS A 79 3.68 8.90 12.78
C LYS A 79 5.03 8.42 13.31
N GLU A 80 5.01 7.60 14.35
CA GLU A 80 6.22 7.00 14.93
C GLU A 80 6.92 6.07 13.92
N SER A 81 6.14 5.35 13.11
CA SER A 81 6.66 4.54 12.00
C SER A 81 7.38 5.33 10.94
N VAL A 82 6.80 6.44 10.49
CA VAL A 82 7.43 7.33 9.52
C VAL A 82 8.68 7.99 10.08
N GLU A 83 8.66 8.45 11.34
CA GLU A 83 9.85 9.03 11.99
C GLU A 83 11.01 8.03 12.10
N THR A 84 10.69 6.78 12.49
CA THR A 84 11.68 5.70 12.56
C THR A 84 12.24 5.38 11.17
N PHE A 85 11.39 5.32 10.16
CA PHE A 85 11.80 5.07 8.78
C PHE A 85 12.69 6.19 8.22
N ARG A 86 12.36 7.46 8.48
CA ARG A 86 13.19 8.61 8.04
C ARG A 86 14.60 8.56 8.61
N LYS A 87 14.74 8.24 9.91
CA LYS A 87 16.05 8.06 10.55
C LYS A 87 16.82 6.92 9.86
N PHE A 88 16.16 5.78 9.65
CA PHE A 88 16.76 4.65 8.96
C PHE A 88 17.23 5.02 7.54
N LYS A 89 16.42 5.72 6.76
CA LYS A 89 16.74 6.16 5.39
C LYS A 89 17.94 7.12 5.39
N SER A 90 17.93 8.12 6.27
CA SER A 90 19.05 9.06 6.43
C SER A 90 20.36 8.36 6.79
N ASP A 91 20.32 7.40 7.73
CA ASP A 91 21.49 6.61 8.12
C ASP A 91 21.98 5.72 6.97
N TRP A 92 21.07 5.14 6.20
CA TRP A 92 21.38 4.30 5.05
C TRP A 92 22.05 5.10 3.94
N GLU A 93 21.46 6.23 3.55
CA GLU A 93 22.01 7.13 2.53
C GLU A 93 23.39 7.65 2.91
N THR A 94 23.63 7.91 4.21
CA THR A 94 24.95 8.34 4.71
C THR A 94 26.00 7.23 4.63
N LYS A 95 25.63 5.98 4.94
CA LYS A 95 26.59 4.86 5.03
C LYS A 95 26.77 4.10 3.72
N LYS A 96 25.75 4.10 2.86
CA LYS A 96 25.60 3.24 1.68
C LYS A 96 24.97 4.03 0.52
N SER A 97 25.53 5.20 0.23
CA SER A 97 24.95 6.17 -0.71
C SER A 97 24.67 5.65 -2.13
N SER A 98 25.31 4.56 -2.56
CA SER A 98 25.11 3.93 -3.86
C SER A 98 24.20 2.69 -3.85
N GLU A 99 23.82 2.17 -2.68
CA GLU A 99 22.97 0.99 -2.58
C GLU A 99 21.50 1.39 -2.51
N PRO A 100 20.59 0.64 -3.18
CA PRO A 100 19.15 0.85 -2.99
C PRO A 100 18.75 0.58 -1.53
N LEU A 101 17.65 1.19 -1.10
CA LEU A 101 17.06 0.83 0.19
C LEU A 101 16.72 -0.67 0.19
N PRO A 102 16.90 -1.37 1.33
CA PRO A 102 16.46 -2.75 1.43
C PRO A 102 14.94 -2.84 1.26
N THR A 103 14.45 -4.01 0.84
CA THR A 103 13.02 -4.23 0.61
C THR A 103 12.20 -4.24 1.90
N ARG A 104 12.84 -4.53 3.05
CA ARG A 104 12.24 -4.54 4.38
C ARG A 104 13.20 -3.95 5.40
N MET A 105 12.65 -3.36 6.45
CA MET A 105 13.41 -2.92 7.62
C MET A 105 12.84 -3.52 8.90
N ALA A 106 13.73 -3.73 9.87
CA ALA A 106 13.32 -4.16 11.19
C ALA A 106 12.63 -3.01 11.95
N PHE A 107 11.54 -3.34 12.64
CA PHE A 107 10.66 -2.43 13.34
C PHE A 107 10.40 -2.89 14.78
N GLY A 108 9.93 -1.98 15.64
CA GLY A 108 9.64 -2.25 17.05
C GLY A 108 10.88 -2.15 17.97
N LYS A 109 10.65 -2.16 19.30
CA LYS A 109 11.70 -2.00 20.33
C LYS A 109 12.80 -3.06 20.22
N ASP A 110 12.41 -4.29 19.88
CA ASP A 110 13.33 -5.43 19.81
C ASP A 110 13.83 -5.71 18.39
N ARG A 111 13.40 -4.93 17.39
CA ARG A 111 13.73 -5.13 15.96
C ARG A 111 13.39 -6.53 15.44
N LYS A 112 12.37 -7.17 16.01
CA LYS A 112 11.91 -8.52 15.60
C LYS A 112 10.78 -8.47 14.57
N GLU A 113 10.14 -7.31 14.41
CA GLU A 113 9.13 -7.11 13.38
C GLU A 113 9.78 -6.63 12.11
N TRP A 114 9.21 -7.00 10.96
CA TRP A 114 9.67 -6.55 9.66
C TRP A 114 8.54 -5.82 8.95
N VAL A 115 8.83 -4.64 8.43
CA VAL A 115 7.90 -3.86 7.61
C VAL A 115 8.57 -3.60 6.27
N GLY A 116 7.82 -3.77 5.17
CA GLY A 116 8.34 -3.45 3.85
C GLY A 116 8.55 -1.94 3.68
N THR A 117 9.61 -1.58 2.95
CA THR A 117 10.00 -0.18 2.78
C THR A 117 9.05 0.58 1.87
N MET A 118 8.37 -0.12 0.95
CA MET A 118 7.36 0.48 0.08
C MET A 118 6.08 0.86 0.85
N GLU A 119 5.66 0.04 1.82
CA GLU A 119 4.58 0.35 2.75
C GLU A 119 4.92 1.60 3.58
N LEU A 120 6.16 1.69 4.08
CA LEU A 120 6.62 2.83 4.86
C LEU A 120 6.71 4.12 4.02
N LEU A 121 7.11 4.03 2.75
CA LEU A 121 7.03 5.16 1.81
C LEU A 121 5.58 5.60 1.57
N ALA A 122 4.64 4.65 1.44
CA ALA A 122 3.22 4.99 1.32
C ALA A 122 2.70 5.69 2.60
N MET A 123 3.11 5.22 3.78
CA MET A 123 2.80 5.86 5.07
C MET A 123 3.41 7.26 5.19
N GLU A 124 4.65 7.46 4.76
CA GLU A 124 5.30 8.77 4.74
C GLU A 124 4.51 9.75 3.87
N ARG A 125 4.13 9.34 2.66
CA ARG A 125 3.29 10.15 1.76
C ARG A 125 1.94 10.48 2.36
N PHE A 126 1.34 9.57 3.14
CA PHE A 126 0.12 9.86 3.88
C PHE A 126 0.33 10.95 4.94
N VAL A 127 1.37 10.82 5.77
CA VAL A 127 1.70 11.80 6.83
C VAL A 127 2.01 13.18 6.24
N GLU A 128 2.67 13.22 5.08
CA GLU A 128 3.01 14.45 4.35
C GLU A 128 1.86 15.02 3.51
N LYS A 129 0.69 14.37 3.50
CA LYS A 129 -0.48 14.76 2.67
C LYS A 129 -0.16 14.78 1.18
N LEU A 130 0.72 13.89 0.72
CA LEU A 130 1.09 13.67 -0.68
C LEU A 130 0.29 12.53 -1.34
N ALA A 131 -0.39 11.70 -0.54
CA ALA A 131 -1.35 10.74 -1.03
C ALA A 131 -2.50 11.46 -1.76
N ARG A 132 -2.99 10.89 -2.86
CA ARG A 132 -4.01 11.52 -3.70
C ARG A 132 -5.34 10.79 -3.54
N PRO A 133 -6.47 11.49 -3.49
CA PRO A 133 -7.77 10.85 -3.63
C PRO A 133 -7.79 9.92 -4.84
N VAL A 134 -8.26 8.69 -4.66
CA VAL A 134 -8.62 7.86 -5.80
C VAL A 134 -9.88 8.49 -6.37
N MET A 135 -9.73 9.33 -7.40
CA MET A 135 -10.88 9.78 -8.16
C MET A 135 -11.51 8.54 -8.79
N LEU A 136 -12.51 7.99 -8.11
CA LEU A 136 -13.49 7.14 -8.75
C LEU A 136 -13.96 7.94 -9.95
N MET A 137 -13.74 7.42 -11.16
CA MET A 137 -14.47 7.87 -12.32
C MET A 137 -15.94 7.49 -12.07
N ARG A 138 -16.60 8.19 -11.14
CA ARG A 138 -18.02 8.05 -10.81
C ARG A 138 -18.75 8.54 -12.04
N ASN A 139 -19.00 7.64 -12.99
CA ASN A 139 -19.88 7.86 -14.13
C ASN A 139 -19.76 9.27 -14.72
N ALA A 140 -18.54 9.76 -14.96
CA ALA A 140 -18.36 10.74 -16.00
C ALA A 140 -18.82 9.99 -17.24
N LYS A 141 -20.08 10.20 -17.64
CA LYS A 141 -20.65 9.67 -18.88
C LYS A 141 -19.55 9.82 -19.89
N ARG A 142 -18.96 8.71 -20.37
CA ARG A 142 -18.00 8.73 -21.47
C ARG A 142 -18.77 9.43 -22.59
N GLN A 143 -18.64 10.75 -22.70
CA GLN A 143 -18.96 11.44 -23.93
C GLN A 143 -17.97 10.84 -24.89
N ARG A 144 -18.43 9.83 -25.64
CA ARG A 144 -17.75 9.35 -26.83
C ARG A 144 -17.63 10.58 -27.72
N ARG A 145 -16.53 11.32 -27.60
CA ARG A 145 -16.09 12.20 -28.66
C ARG A 145 -15.70 11.23 -29.77
N SER A 146 -16.64 10.99 -30.66
CA SER A 146 -16.34 10.38 -31.95
C SER A 146 -15.32 11.30 -32.62
N ILE A 147 -14.05 10.89 -32.59
CA ILE A 147 -13.05 11.41 -33.50
C ILE A 147 -13.40 10.76 -34.84
N VAL A 148 -14.10 11.53 -35.68
CA VAL A 148 -14.25 11.20 -37.09
C VAL A 148 -12.96 11.68 -37.75
N PHE A 149 -12.23 10.75 -38.36
CA PHE A 149 -11.10 11.05 -39.24
C PHE A 149 -11.62 11.51 -40.61
#